data_AF-A0A920YRA1-F1
#
_entry.id   AF-A0A920YRA1-F1
#
_cell.length_a   1.000
_cell.length_b   1.000
_cell.length_c   1.000
_cell.angle_alpha   90.00
_cell.angle_beta   90.00
_cell.angle_gamma   90.00
#
_symmetry.space_group_name_H-M   'P 1'
#
loop_
_entity.id
_entity.type
_entity.pdbx_description
1 polymer ?
#
loop_
_entity_poly.entity_id
_entity_poly.type
_entity_poly.pdbx_seq_one_letter_code
_entity_poly.pdbx_strand_id
1 'polypeptide(L)'
;MGSLNLKNISIYKIIITILITSIIMATSGFSVYSMVAKPRLFTYFMELGAKYLQEGKYEEAVLQFTKAIEIERKSTQARVAAAKGYIGINDIDKAVSLLKEAQGIDIENKDLLKKIIDLLRDIDPEAAYAILMKYVDYMGKVNLSSDIRKLVESATEQPQIPKIIPEPGVYIKPVTVKLESDKVRIGHTFYYTLDESTPDRKSKRYKGPIPVKESTTINLISYNPKGKKTEVVTLQYIIDSQLNNELERLIDESQKLYDGTQVGTEPGNCVAGAKEEFGLVIRKTKDLMEKDFITYDMAIGAYDKLSNALHNFKQKIIEPTDRVWLSNEIDKAKELLSTAVEGSEVGQYRSGAKAALQEVVNQAEYTLANLLARQNEIDAMVKNIIDAIESFNAKRITEIDVIIAQTGAKIGPVTVSLLWHTNDDIDLHVTSPLGDTVHYGNKYSYSGGQLDVDRQADSFSFVSTPVENIYWDNPPRGTYTVRVNMYTKRSTGSVPIQVRVMINNEAEVYNLEISSGTITVCTFEY
;
A
#
# COMPACT_ATOMS: atom_id res chain seq x y z
N MET A 1 65.94 -56.91 -90.62
CA MET A 1 65.17 -56.32 -91.74
C MET A 1 63.74 -56.19 -91.30
N GLY A 2 63.20 -54.96 -91.37
CA GLY A 2 61.87 -54.61 -90.88
C GLY A 2 61.82 -53.13 -90.48
N SER A 3 62.32 -52.25 -91.37
CA SER A 3 62.22 -50.80 -91.19
C SER A 3 60.74 -50.39 -91.23
N LEU A 4 60.17 -50.03 -90.08
CA LEU A 4 58.84 -49.43 -90.02
C LEU A 4 58.89 -48.05 -90.70
N ASN A 5 58.22 -48.00 -91.85
CA ASN A 5 58.18 -46.88 -92.78
C ASN A 5 57.30 -45.75 -92.20
N LEU A 6 57.92 -44.79 -91.51
CA LEU A 6 57.30 -43.55 -91.01
C LEU A 6 57.15 -42.49 -92.12
N LYS A 7 56.64 -42.87 -93.29
CA LYS A 7 56.21 -41.90 -94.32
C LYS A 7 54.69 -42.00 -94.49
N ASN A 8 54.01 -40.87 -94.27
CA ASN A 8 52.56 -40.59 -94.44
C ASN A 8 51.64 -40.63 -93.20
N ILE A 9 52.12 -40.26 -92.02
CA ILE A 9 51.23 -39.52 -91.10
C ILE A 9 51.35 -38.04 -91.49
N SER A 10 50.41 -37.56 -92.31
CA SER A 10 50.31 -36.14 -92.63
C SER A 10 50.32 -35.35 -91.32
N ILE A 11 51.20 -34.37 -91.18
CA ILE A 11 51.33 -33.49 -89.98
C ILE A 11 49.94 -32.98 -89.53
N TYR A 12 49.03 -32.78 -90.49
CA TYR A 12 47.63 -32.44 -90.26
C TYR A 12 46.86 -33.45 -89.37
N LYS A 13 47.11 -34.76 -89.49
CA LYS A 13 46.47 -35.80 -88.65
C LYS A 13 46.92 -35.71 -87.19
N ILE A 14 48.20 -35.46 -86.92
CA ILE A 14 48.71 -35.30 -85.55
C ILE A 14 48.14 -34.03 -84.91
N ILE A 15 48.11 -32.92 -85.68
CA ILE A 15 47.50 -31.66 -85.24
C ILE A 15 46.01 -31.88 -84.92
N ILE A 16 45.26 -32.59 -85.76
CA ILE A 16 43.86 -32.94 -85.50
C ILE A 16 43.71 -33.77 -84.22
N THR A 17 44.55 -34.78 -84.00
CA THR A 17 44.46 -35.63 -82.80
C THR A 17 44.74 -34.84 -81.52
N ILE A 18 45.72 -33.93 -81.53
CA ILE A 18 46.00 -33.03 -80.39
C ILE A 18 44.83 -32.07 -80.18
N LEU A 19 44.26 -31.52 -81.26
CA LEU A 19 43.09 -30.65 -81.17
C LEU A 19 41.89 -31.39 -80.57
N ILE A 20 41.58 -32.60 -81.04
CA ILE A 20 40.47 -33.43 -80.54
C ILE A 20 40.68 -33.78 -79.06
N THR A 21 41.89 -34.18 -78.65
CA THR A 21 42.17 -34.53 -77.24
C THR A 21 42.14 -33.30 -76.33
N SER A 22 42.61 -32.14 -76.78
CA SER A 22 42.47 -30.88 -76.04
C SER A 22 41.01 -30.44 -75.90
N ILE A 23 40.19 -30.63 -76.94
CA ILE A 23 38.74 -30.40 -76.90
C ILE A 23 38.08 -31.39 -75.92
N ILE A 24 38.44 -32.67 -75.94
CA ILE A 24 37.90 -33.68 -75.00
C ILE A 24 38.31 -33.37 -73.54
N MET A 25 39.54 -32.92 -73.30
CA MET A 25 39.97 -32.49 -71.96
C MET A 25 39.25 -31.21 -71.51
N ALA A 26 39.04 -30.25 -72.42
CA ALA A 26 38.27 -29.05 -72.12
C ALA A 26 36.79 -29.35 -71.86
N THR A 27 36.17 -30.24 -72.63
CA THR A 27 34.77 -30.64 -72.44
C THR A 27 34.59 -31.48 -71.18
N SER A 28 35.48 -32.44 -70.90
CA SER A 28 35.45 -33.22 -69.65
C SER A 28 35.71 -32.35 -68.41
N GLY A 29 36.66 -31.41 -68.47
CA GLY A 29 36.87 -30.41 -67.42
C GLY A 29 35.64 -29.53 -67.18
N PHE A 30 34.99 -29.09 -68.27
CA PHE A 30 33.72 -28.35 -68.20
C PHE A 30 32.58 -29.20 -67.60
N SER A 31 32.50 -30.48 -67.94
CA SER A 31 31.51 -31.41 -67.37
C SER A 31 31.73 -31.65 -65.88
N VAL A 32 32.97 -31.84 -65.42
CA VAL A 32 33.31 -32.00 -63.99
C VAL A 32 32.98 -30.71 -63.22
N TYR A 33 33.33 -29.56 -63.79
CA TYR A 33 33.00 -28.27 -63.19
C TYR A 33 31.48 -28.08 -63.05
N SER A 34 30.72 -28.30 -64.13
CA SER A 34 29.27 -28.09 -64.16
C SER A 34 28.45 -29.09 -63.34
N MET A 35 28.82 -30.38 -63.33
CA MET A 35 28.06 -31.42 -62.64
C MET A 35 28.47 -31.63 -61.17
N VAL A 36 29.70 -31.32 -60.79
CA VAL A 36 30.23 -31.69 -59.46
C VAL A 36 30.75 -30.48 -58.67
N ALA A 37 31.70 -29.73 -59.22
CA ALA A 37 32.34 -28.64 -58.46
C ALA A 37 31.38 -27.48 -58.19
N LYS A 38 30.63 -27.05 -59.20
CA LYS A 38 29.71 -25.92 -59.12
C LYS A 38 28.57 -26.15 -58.10
N PRO A 39 27.81 -27.28 -58.11
CA PRO A 39 26.80 -27.53 -57.10
C PRO A 39 27.36 -27.65 -55.69
N ARG A 40 28.51 -28.31 -55.51
CA ARG A 40 29.16 -28.43 -54.18
C ARG A 40 29.58 -27.09 -53.62
N LEU A 41 30.17 -26.23 -54.45
CA LEU A 41 30.61 -24.90 -54.03
C LEU A 41 29.41 -23.99 -53.69
N PHE A 42 28.32 -24.08 -54.47
CA PHE A 42 27.07 -23.41 -54.14
C PHE A 42 26.52 -23.86 -52.77
N THR A 43 26.38 -25.17 -52.55
CA THR A 43 25.90 -25.72 -51.27
C THR A 43 26.78 -25.29 -50.10
N TYR A 44 28.10 -25.35 -50.27
CA TYR A 44 29.06 -24.92 -49.25
C TYR A 44 28.83 -23.47 -48.81
N PHE A 45 28.71 -22.53 -49.75
CA PHE A 45 28.48 -21.13 -49.41
C PHE A 45 27.09 -20.88 -48.83
N MET A 46 26.07 -21.62 -49.27
CA MET A 46 24.73 -21.56 -48.68
C MET A 46 24.71 -22.03 -47.23
N GLU A 47 25.36 -23.15 -46.92
CA GLU A 47 25.43 -23.70 -45.55
C GLU A 47 26.25 -22.80 -44.64
N LEU A 48 27.39 -22.31 -45.12
CA LEU A 48 28.24 -21.40 -44.34
C LEU A 48 27.54 -20.06 -44.07
N GLY A 49 26.86 -19.49 -45.07
CA GLY A 49 26.06 -18.29 -44.89
C GLY A 49 24.91 -18.50 -43.90
N ALA A 50 24.22 -19.64 -43.96
CA ALA A 50 23.15 -19.98 -43.03
C ALA A 50 23.67 -20.11 -41.59
N LYS A 51 24.87 -20.71 -41.40
CA LYS A 51 25.55 -20.77 -40.11
C LYS A 51 25.84 -19.37 -39.56
N TYR A 52 26.41 -18.49 -40.35
CA TYR A 52 26.67 -17.11 -39.91
C TYR A 52 25.39 -16.35 -39.57
N LEU A 53 24.32 -16.55 -40.34
CA LEU A 53 23.02 -15.95 -40.05
C LEU A 53 22.47 -16.41 -38.68
N GLN A 54 22.63 -17.69 -38.33
CA GLN A 54 22.25 -18.23 -37.02
C GLN A 54 23.12 -17.68 -35.88
N GLU A 55 24.39 -17.41 -36.15
CA GLU A 55 25.32 -16.78 -35.20
C GLU A 55 25.12 -15.25 -35.06
N GLY A 56 24.18 -14.65 -35.81
CA GLY A 56 23.98 -13.19 -35.84
C GLY A 56 25.06 -12.41 -36.58
N LYS A 57 25.94 -13.10 -37.32
CA LYS A 57 27.02 -12.53 -38.14
C LYS A 57 26.50 -12.20 -39.52
N TYR A 58 25.72 -11.11 -39.59
CA TYR A 58 24.90 -10.80 -40.74
C TYR A 58 25.73 -10.39 -41.96
N GLU A 59 26.79 -9.62 -41.80
CA GLU A 59 27.70 -9.19 -42.86
C GLU A 59 28.43 -10.39 -43.49
N GLU A 60 28.94 -11.31 -42.67
CA GLU A 60 29.60 -12.52 -43.14
C GLU A 60 28.62 -13.46 -43.84
N ALA A 61 27.37 -13.55 -43.34
CA ALA A 61 26.31 -14.29 -43.99
C ALA A 61 26.01 -13.73 -45.38
N VAL A 62 25.82 -12.41 -45.50
CA VAL A 62 25.62 -11.71 -46.77
C VAL A 62 26.77 -12.03 -47.74
N LEU A 63 28.02 -11.97 -47.30
CA LEU A 63 29.18 -12.26 -48.13
C LEU A 63 29.14 -13.68 -48.72
N GLN A 64 28.81 -14.70 -47.91
CA GLN A 64 28.74 -16.06 -48.44
C GLN A 64 27.57 -16.25 -49.39
N PHE A 65 26.40 -15.67 -49.09
CA PHE A 65 25.26 -15.75 -50.00
C PHE A 65 25.51 -15.01 -51.33
N THR A 66 26.26 -13.90 -51.32
CA THR A 66 26.69 -13.24 -52.55
C THR A 66 27.57 -14.16 -53.41
N LYS A 67 28.53 -14.88 -52.81
CA LYS A 67 29.32 -15.89 -53.54
C LYS A 67 28.43 -17.01 -54.10
N ALA A 68 27.44 -17.46 -53.34
CA ALA A 68 26.47 -18.45 -53.83
C ALA A 68 25.65 -17.92 -55.03
N ILE A 69 25.25 -16.64 -55.02
CA ILE A 69 24.56 -15.97 -56.15
C ILE A 69 25.49 -15.85 -57.37
N GLU A 70 26.77 -15.57 -57.19
CA GLU A 70 27.74 -15.53 -58.30
C GLU A 70 27.87 -16.87 -59.02
N ILE A 71 27.84 -17.97 -58.26
CA ILE A 71 27.89 -19.35 -58.77
C ILE A 71 26.58 -19.72 -59.45
N GLU A 72 25.45 -19.53 -58.77
CA GLU A 72 24.11 -19.79 -59.30
C GLU A 72 23.30 -18.50 -59.42
N ARG A 73 23.51 -17.79 -60.54
CA ARG A 73 22.90 -16.48 -60.80
C ARG A 73 21.38 -16.47 -60.81
N LYS A 74 20.72 -17.62 -60.99
CA LYS A 74 19.25 -17.76 -60.93
C LYS A 74 18.76 -18.37 -59.61
N SER A 75 19.60 -18.47 -58.58
CA SER A 75 19.17 -18.98 -57.28
C SER A 75 18.27 -17.98 -56.55
N THR A 76 17.00 -18.32 -56.37
CA THR A 76 16.05 -17.55 -55.55
C THR A 76 16.33 -17.76 -54.06
N GLN A 77 16.71 -18.97 -53.66
CA GLN A 77 17.07 -19.31 -52.28
C GLN A 77 18.25 -18.49 -51.77
N ALA A 78 19.33 -18.36 -52.56
CA ALA A 78 20.50 -17.58 -52.17
C ALA A 78 20.19 -16.10 -52.00
N ARG A 79 19.31 -15.54 -52.86
CA ARG A 79 18.85 -14.15 -52.75
C ARG A 79 17.98 -13.90 -51.53
N VAL A 80 17.02 -14.79 -51.25
CA VAL A 80 16.19 -14.70 -50.04
C VAL A 80 17.07 -14.81 -48.78
N ALA A 81 18.09 -15.67 -48.79
CA ALA A 81 19.01 -15.82 -47.67
C ALA A 81 19.91 -14.58 -47.50
N ALA A 82 20.45 -14.02 -48.58
CA ALA A 82 21.16 -12.74 -48.57
C ALA A 82 20.28 -11.59 -48.06
N ALA A 83 19.02 -11.52 -48.50
CA ALA A 83 18.07 -10.52 -48.03
C ALA A 83 17.81 -10.61 -46.53
N LYS A 84 17.76 -11.81 -45.94
CA LYS A 84 17.68 -11.98 -44.47
C LYS A 84 18.93 -11.42 -43.77
N GLY A 85 20.12 -11.62 -44.32
CA GLY A 85 21.34 -11.00 -43.81
C GLY A 85 21.28 -9.47 -43.90
N TYR A 86 20.81 -8.92 -45.02
CA TYR A 86 20.62 -7.48 -45.19
C TYR A 86 19.59 -6.88 -44.22
N ILE A 87 18.51 -7.62 -43.93
CA ILE A 87 17.55 -7.25 -42.87
C ILE A 87 18.24 -7.18 -41.50
N GLY A 88 19.10 -8.15 -41.17
CA GLY A 88 19.84 -8.18 -39.91
C GLY A 88 20.79 -6.98 -39.71
N ILE A 89 21.39 -6.47 -40.78
CA ILE A 89 22.20 -5.23 -40.75
C ILE A 89 21.38 -3.95 -40.97
N ASN A 90 20.05 -4.06 -41.02
CA ASN A 90 19.10 -2.95 -41.24
C ASN A 90 19.25 -2.23 -42.61
N ASP A 91 19.82 -2.88 -43.62
CA ASP A 91 19.88 -2.41 -45.02
C ASP A 91 18.67 -2.93 -45.80
N ILE A 92 17.51 -2.35 -45.50
CA ILE A 92 16.21 -2.80 -46.01
C ILE A 92 16.09 -2.62 -47.53
N ASP A 93 16.70 -1.58 -48.09
CA ASP A 93 16.64 -1.31 -49.53
C ASP A 93 17.30 -2.41 -50.35
N LYS A 94 18.49 -2.89 -49.94
CA LYS A 94 19.16 -4.03 -50.59
C LYS A 94 18.39 -5.33 -50.39
N ALA A 95 17.84 -5.55 -49.19
CA ALA A 95 17.00 -6.72 -48.93
C ALA A 95 15.79 -6.76 -49.88
N VAL A 96 15.04 -5.64 -49.98
CA VAL A 96 13.89 -5.51 -50.87
C VAL A 96 14.29 -5.71 -52.34
N SER A 97 15.43 -5.15 -52.77
CA SER A 97 15.95 -5.35 -54.13
C SER A 97 16.18 -6.83 -54.45
N LEU A 98 16.88 -7.54 -53.57
CA LEU A 98 17.17 -8.97 -53.75
C LEU A 98 15.90 -9.83 -53.73
N LEU A 99 14.91 -9.49 -52.91
CA LEU A 99 13.63 -10.19 -52.87
C LEU A 99 12.81 -9.95 -54.16
N LYS A 100 12.83 -8.72 -54.70
CA LYS A 100 12.24 -8.41 -56.02
C LYS A 100 12.91 -9.18 -57.15
N GLU A 101 14.24 -9.30 -57.12
CA GLU A 101 14.99 -10.14 -58.07
C GLU A 101 14.62 -11.62 -57.92
N ALA A 102 14.56 -12.14 -56.69
CA ALA A 102 14.19 -13.52 -56.42
C ALA A 102 12.81 -13.85 -56.97
N GLN A 103 11.79 -13.01 -56.68
CA GLN A 103 10.45 -13.18 -57.25
C GLN A 103 10.45 -13.06 -58.78
N GLY A 104 11.31 -12.21 -59.36
CA GLY A 104 11.41 -12.05 -60.81
C GLY A 104 11.97 -13.28 -61.54
N ILE A 105 12.81 -14.08 -60.87
CA ILE A 105 13.38 -15.31 -61.44
C ILE A 105 12.35 -16.43 -61.50
N ASP A 106 11.52 -16.55 -60.46
CA ASP A 106 10.52 -17.61 -60.33
C ASP A 106 9.20 -17.02 -59.85
N ILE A 107 8.54 -16.29 -60.75
CA ILE A 107 7.35 -15.50 -60.43
C ILE A 107 6.13 -16.36 -60.11
N GLU A 108 6.04 -17.58 -60.66
CA GLU A 108 4.92 -18.51 -60.44
C GLU A 108 5.00 -19.21 -59.07
N ASN A 109 6.15 -19.13 -58.40
CA ASN A 109 6.39 -19.83 -57.15
C ASN A 109 5.69 -19.13 -55.97
N LYS A 110 4.50 -19.65 -55.65
CA LYS A 110 3.67 -19.23 -54.52
C LYS A 110 4.39 -19.33 -53.18
N ASP A 111 5.23 -20.34 -52.95
CA ASP A 111 5.90 -20.54 -51.67
C ASP A 111 7.04 -19.53 -51.48
N LEU A 112 7.73 -19.18 -52.56
CA LEU A 112 8.68 -18.07 -52.60
C LEU A 112 7.98 -16.74 -52.29
N LEU A 113 6.83 -16.48 -52.93
CA LEU A 113 6.02 -15.29 -52.66
C LEU A 113 5.65 -15.18 -51.19
N LYS A 114 5.10 -16.25 -50.59
CA LYS A 114 4.72 -16.26 -49.17
C LYS A 114 5.91 -15.95 -48.27
N LYS A 115 7.08 -16.57 -48.52
CA LYS A 115 8.32 -16.29 -47.79
C LYS A 115 8.76 -14.82 -47.89
N ILE A 116 8.65 -14.23 -49.08
CA ILE A 116 9.02 -12.82 -49.30
C ILE A 116 8.03 -11.88 -48.58
N ILE A 117 6.73 -12.16 -48.68
CA ILE A 117 5.70 -11.39 -47.98
C ILE A 117 5.93 -11.46 -46.47
N ASP A 118 6.18 -12.64 -45.91
CA ASP A 118 6.42 -12.81 -44.47
C ASP A 118 7.64 -12.03 -43.99
N LEU A 119 8.71 -11.94 -44.80
CA LEU A 119 9.90 -11.15 -44.46
C LEU A 119 9.65 -9.64 -44.50
N LEU A 120 8.78 -9.17 -45.40
CA LEU A 120 8.57 -7.75 -45.63
C LEU A 120 7.33 -7.17 -44.94
N ARG A 121 6.37 -8.00 -44.51
CA ARG A 121 5.07 -7.53 -44.02
C ARG A 121 5.17 -6.48 -42.91
N ASP A 122 6.12 -6.64 -42.00
CA ASP A 122 6.30 -5.72 -40.86
C ASP A 122 7.41 -4.70 -41.11
N ILE A 123 8.37 -5.03 -41.97
CA ILE A 123 9.57 -4.22 -42.25
C ILE A 123 9.28 -3.20 -43.36
N ASP A 124 8.77 -3.69 -44.48
CA ASP A 124 8.34 -2.87 -45.61
C ASP A 124 7.03 -3.37 -46.26
N PRO A 125 5.87 -3.14 -45.60
CA PRO A 125 4.56 -3.51 -46.12
C PRO A 125 4.26 -3.03 -47.56
N GLU A 126 4.76 -1.86 -47.98
CA GLU A 126 4.54 -1.36 -49.35
C GLU A 126 5.29 -2.19 -50.39
N ALA A 127 6.54 -2.56 -50.10
CA ALA A 127 7.29 -3.48 -50.95
C ALA A 127 6.64 -4.88 -50.97
N ALA A 128 6.17 -5.38 -49.83
CA ALA A 128 5.44 -6.65 -49.76
C ALA A 128 4.21 -6.64 -50.66
N TYR A 129 3.41 -5.57 -50.61
CA TYR A 129 2.24 -5.40 -51.46
C TYR A 129 2.61 -5.28 -52.94
N ALA A 130 3.65 -4.53 -53.28
CA ALA A 130 4.11 -4.39 -54.67
C ALA A 130 4.52 -5.74 -55.27
N ILE A 131 5.21 -6.58 -54.48
CA ILE A 131 5.60 -7.94 -54.90
C ILE A 131 4.37 -8.84 -55.06
N LEU A 132 3.40 -8.78 -54.13
CA LEU A 132 2.12 -9.48 -54.24
C LEU A 132 1.37 -9.08 -55.51
N MET A 133 1.25 -7.78 -55.81
CA MET A 133 0.54 -7.31 -56.99
C MET A 133 1.23 -7.72 -58.28
N LYS A 134 2.57 -7.70 -58.33
CA LYS A 134 3.33 -8.21 -59.48
C LYS A 134 3.06 -9.70 -59.76
N TYR A 135 2.96 -10.52 -58.71
CA TYR A 135 2.55 -11.92 -58.83
C TYR A 135 1.12 -12.06 -59.37
N VAL A 136 0.19 -11.25 -58.83
CA VAL A 136 -1.22 -11.26 -59.23
C VAL A 136 -1.40 -10.88 -60.69
N ASP A 137 -0.66 -9.87 -61.15
CA ASP A 137 -0.69 -9.41 -62.54
C ASP A 137 -0.17 -10.48 -63.50
N TYR A 138 0.88 -11.23 -63.11
CA TYR A 138 1.42 -12.33 -63.91
C TYR A 138 0.47 -13.54 -63.98
N MET A 139 -0.05 -14.00 -62.83
CA MET A 139 -0.91 -15.18 -62.78
C MET A 139 -2.30 -14.96 -63.39
N GLY A 140 -2.77 -13.70 -63.35
CA GLY A 140 -4.15 -13.35 -63.65
C GLY A 140 -5.10 -13.71 -62.50
N LYS A 141 -6.10 -12.84 -62.26
CA LYS A 141 -7.01 -12.93 -61.11
C LYS A 141 -7.73 -14.28 -60.96
N VAL A 142 -8.03 -14.94 -62.08
CA VAL A 142 -8.76 -16.22 -62.11
C VAL A 142 -7.92 -17.38 -61.57
N ASN A 143 -6.60 -17.36 -61.80
CA ASN A 143 -5.70 -18.46 -61.44
C ASN A 143 -5.10 -18.36 -60.02
N LEU A 144 -5.54 -17.36 -59.24
CA LEU A 144 -5.06 -17.18 -57.86
C LEU A 144 -5.62 -18.25 -56.92
N SER A 145 -4.74 -18.84 -56.10
CA SER A 145 -5.14 -19.68 -54.97
C SER A 145 -5.94 -18.90 -53.92
N SER A 146 -6.77 -19.59 -53.13
CA SER A 146 -7.62 -18.96 -52.10
C SER A 146 -6.83 -18.09 -51.12
N ASP A 147 -5.68 -18.56 -50.62
CA ASP A 147 -4.85 -17.80 -49.68
C ASP A 147 -4.35 -16.47 -50.28
N ILE A 148 -3.93 -16.48 -51.54
CA ILE A 148 -3.45 -15.28 -52.23
C ILE A 148 -4.60 -14.31 -52.48
N ARG A 149 -5.80 -14.80 -52.83
CA ARG A 149 -7.00 -13.95 -52.94
C ARG A 149 -7.31 -13.26 -51.60
N LYS A 150 -7.28 -14.00 -50.49
CA LYS A 150 -7.47 -13.44 -49.14
C LYS A 150 -6.43 -12.37 -48.80
N LEU A 151 -5.15 -12.59 -49.15
CA LEU A 151 -4.11 -11.56 -48.95
C LEU A 151 -4.40 -10.29 -49.74
N VAL A 152 -4.80 -10.42 -51.01
CA VAL A 152 -5.16 -9.27 -51.87
C VAL A 152 -6.40 -8.55 -51.32
N GLU A 153 -7.43 -9.29 -50.92
CA GLU A 153 -8.65 -8.74 -50.32
C GLU A 153 -8.31 -7.95 -49.06
N SER A 154 -7.54 -8.55 -48.13
CA SER A 154 -7.13 -7.92 -46.87
C SER A 154 -6.32 -6.63 -47.07
N ALA A 155 -5.51 -6.56 -48.14
CA ALA A 155 -4.75 -5.36 -48.48
C ALA A 155 -5.65 -4.18 -48.88
N THR A 156 -6.86 -4.44 -49.39
CA THR A 156 -7.79 -3.40 -49.87
C THR A 156 -8.83 -2.97 -48.84
N GLU A 157 -8.92 -3.68 -47.72
CA GLU A 157 -9.81 -3.37 -46.62
C GLU A 157 -9.46 -2.02 -45.97
N GLN A 158 -10.43 -1.46 -45.25
CA GLN A 158 -10.23 -0.26 -44.44
C GLN A 158 -9.09 -0.53 -43.43
N PRO A 159 -8.06 0.33 -43.36
CA PRO A 159 -7.03 0.20 -42.34
C PRO A 159 -7.63 0.38 -40.94
N GLN A 160 -7.05 -0.31 -39.97
CA GLN A 160 -7.43 -0.24 -38.55
C GLN A 160 -6.19 -0.01 -37.71
N ILE A 161 -6.33 0.74 -36.61
CA ILE A 161 -5.25 0.90 -35.65
C ILE A 161 -5.22 -0.36 -34.75
N PRO A 162 -4.07 -1.06 -34.66
CA PRO A 162 -3.93 -2.19 -33.75
C PRO A 162 -3.95 -1.72 -32.30
N LYS A 163 -3.97 -2.67 -31.35
CA LYS A 163 -3.85 -2.33 -29.93
C LYS A 163 -2.52 -1.63 -29.66
N ILE A 164 -2.57 -0.61 -28.81
CA ILE A 164 -1.42 0.21 -28.45
C ILE A 164 -1.01 -0.15 -27.02
N ILE A 165 0.27 -0.44 -26.81
CA ILE A 165 0.80 -0.85 -25.51
C ILE A 165 2.05 -0.02 -25.18
N PRO A 166 2.07 0.70 -24.04
CA PRO A 166 0.96 0.89 -23.12
C PRO A 166 -0.09 1.86 -23.72
N GLU A 167 -1.34 1.79 -23.24
CA GLU A 167 -2.43 2.68 -23.67
C GLU A 167 -2.08 4.16 -23.39
N PRO A 168 -2.64 5.14 -24.11
CA PRO A 168 -2.42 6.55 -23.77
C PRO A 168 -2.89 6.86 -22.34
N GLY A 169 -2.17 7.74 -21.65
CA GLY A 169 -2.46 8.06 -20.26
C GLY A 169 -1.28 8.71 -19.52
N VAL A 170 -1.44 8.79 -18.20
CA VAL A 170 -0.42 9.36 -17.30
C VAL A 170 0.43 8.25 -16.70
N TYR A 171 1.74 8.39 -16.85
CA TYR A 171 2.76 7.46 -16.39
C TYR A 171 3.77 8.18 -15.52
N ILE A 172 4.29 7.50 -14.51
CA ILE A 172 5.31 8.12 -13.63
C ILE A 172 6.74 7.89 -14.12
N LYS A 173 6.92 7.01 -15.11
CA LYS A 173 8.21 6.66 -15.72
C LYS A 173 8.13 6.77 -17.25
N PRO A 174 9.26 6.99 -17.94
CA PRO A 174 9.35 6.86 -19.38
C PRO A 174 8.74 5.56 -19.88
N VAL A 175 8.02 5.61 -21.00
CA VAL A 175 7.36 4.44 -21.61
C VAL A 175 7.84 4.21 -23.03
N THR A 176 7.63 2.98 -23.52
CA THR A 176 7.93 2.61 -24.90
C THR A 176 6.66 2.11 -25.58
N VAL A 177 6.11 2.93 -26.46
CA VAL A 177 4.81 2.70 -27.12
C VAL A 177 4.98 1.74 -28.29
N LYS A 178 4.19 0.68 -28.30
CA LYS A 178 4.20 -0.39 -29.30
C LYS A 178 2.83 -0.57 -29.91
N LEU A 179 2.80 -0.71 -31.23
CA LEU A 179 1.66 -1.23 -31.97
C LEU A 179 1.74 -2.76 -31.98
N GLU A 180 0.70 -3.45 -31.52
CA GLU A 180 0.63 -4.91 -31.54
C GLU A 180 0.63 -5.41 -33.00
N SER A 181 1.68 -6.14 -33.39
CA SER A 181 2.00 -6.43 -34.80
C SER A 181 1.31 -7.67 -35.36
N ASP A 182 0.65 -8.48 -34.53
CA ASP A 182 -0.01 -9.74 -34.89
C ASP A 182 -1.16 -9.57 -35.92
N LYS A 183 -1.53 -8.32 -36.24
CA LYS A 183 -2.63 -7.95 -37.14
C LYS A 183 -2.26 -6.95 -38.24
N VAL A 184 -0.97 -6.65 -38.48
CA VAL A 184 -0.60 -5.74 -39.57
C VAL A 184 -0.89 -6.40 -40.91
N ARG A 185 -1.92 -5.88 -41.59
CA ARG A 185 -2.35 -6.36 -42.91
C ARG A 185 -1.32 -5.99 -43.97
N ILE A 186 -1.11 -6.89 -44.93
CA ILE A 186 -0.13 -6.65 -46.00
C ILE A 186 -0.42 -5.32 -46.72
N GLY A 187 0.62 -4.47 -46.86
CA GLY A 187 0.49 -3.18 -47.51
C GLY A 187 -0.05 -2.05 -46.65
N HIS A 188 -0.50 -2.32 -45.42
CA HIS A 188 -0.96 -1.27 -44.51
C HIS A 188 0.24 -0.64 -43.81
N THR A 189 0.39 0.67 -43.97
CA THR A 189 1.50 1.44 -43.40
C THR A 189 0.99 2.42 -42.36
N PHE A 190 1.76 2.59 -41.29
CA PHE A 190 1.44 3.50 -40.19
C PHE A 190 2.44 4.65 -40.19
N TYR A 191 1.91 5.87 -40.08
CA TYR A 191 2.67 7.11 -40.07
C TYR A 191 2.31 7.90 -38.82
N TYR A 192 3.29 8.57 -38.24
CA TYR A 192 3.09 9.31 -37.02
C TYR A 192 3.92 10.59 -36.96
N THR A 193 3.48 11.48 -36.09
CA THR A 193 4.12 12.76 -35.74
C THR A 193 4.14 12.88 -34.21
N LEU A 194 5.12 13.62 -33.70
CA LEU A 194 5.33 13.85 -32.26
C LEU A 194 5.22 15.33 -31.87
N ASP A 195 5.00 16.19 -32.87
CA ASP A 195 4.94 17.65 -32.79
C ASP A 195 3.52 18.18 -32.98
N GLU A 196 2.53 17.35 -32.65
CA GLU A 196 1.08 17.62 -32.78
C GLU A 196 0.56 17.86 -34.21
N SER A 197 1.44 17.89 -35.21
CA SER A 197 1.03 18.02 -36.61
C SER A 197 0.20 16.82 -37.07
N THR A 198 -0.66 17.01 -38.08
CA THR A 198 -1.45 15.92 -38.67
C THR A 198 -0.53 15.01 -39.49
N PRO A 199 -0.42 13.71 -39.16
CA PRO A 199 0.45 12.81 -39.91
C PRO A 199 -0.12 12.52 -41.30
N ASP A 200 0.77 12.37 -42.27
CA ASP A 200 0.48 11.94 -43.62
C ASP A 200 1.57 10.97 -44.14
N ARG A 201 1.55 10.64 -45.43
CA ARG A 201 2.52 9.70 -46.05
C ARG A 201 3.97 10.21 -46.08
N LYS A 202 4.21 11.50 -45.80
CA LYS A 202 5.54 12.10 -45.70
C LYS A 202 6.05 12.12 -44.25
N SER A 203 5.16 11.90 -43.28
CA SER A 203 5.53 11.80 -41.87
C SER A 203 6.36 10.56 -41.57
N LYS A 204 6.80 10.42 -40.32
CA LYS A 204 7.66 9.31 -39.92
C LYS A 204 6.88 8.01 -39.95
N ARG A 205 7.41 7.00 -40.65
CA ARG A 205 6.84 5.65 -40.67
C ARG A 205 7.11 4.93 -39.36
N TYR A 206 6.11 4.27 -38.81
CA TYR A 206 6.28 3.34 -37.69
C TYR A 206 7.04 2.10 -38.18
N LYS A 207 8.23 1.89 -37.61
CA LYS A 207 9.12 0.74 -37.91
C LYS A 207 9.41 -0.12 -36.67
N GLY A 208 8.81 0.22 -35.53
CA GLY A 208 9.10 -0.38 -34.24
C GLY A 208 8.73 0.54 -33.08
N PRO A 209 8.96 0.10 -31.85
CA PRO A 209 8.55 0.80 -30.64
C PRO A 209 9.01 2.27 -30.59
N ILE A 210 8.13 3.15 -30.12
CA ILE A 210 8.39 4.60 -29.99
C ILE A 210 8.72 4.90 -28.51
N PRO A 211 9.97 5.29 -28.18
CA PRO A 211 10.30 5.71 -26.83
C PRO A 211 9.70 7.10 -26.51
N VAL A 212 9.00 7.20 -25.39
CA VAL A 212 8.42 8.43 -24.84
C VAL A 212 9.12 8.74 -23.52
N LYS A 213 10.08 9.66 -23.56
CA LYS A 213 10.91 10.03 -22.39
C LYS A 213 10.33 11.18 -21.58
N GLU A 214 9.54 12.02 -22.24
CA GLU A 214 8.86 13.19 -21.69
C GLU A 214 7.43 13.24 -22.24
N SER A 215 6.56 14.08 -21.67
CA SER A 215 5.17 14.19 -22.10
C SER A 215 5.09 14.47 -23.60
N THR A 216 4.43 13.58 -24.34
CA THR A 216 4.43 13.56 -25.81
C THR A 216 3.05 13.21 -26.33
N THR A 217 2.62 13.95 -27.35
CA THR A 217 1.43 13.62 -28.13
C THR A 217 1.85 12.87 -29.39
N ILE A 218 1.37 11.64 -29.57
CA ILE A 218 1.60 10.85 -30.79
C ILE A 218 0.32 10.90 -31.62
N ASN A 219 0.36 11.55 -32.78
CA ASN A 219 -0.70 11.42 -33.76
C ASN A 219 -0.35 10.29 -34.72
N LEU A 220 -1.29 9.36 -34.93
CA LEU A 220 -1.11 8.16 -35.74
C LEU A 220 -2.15 8.11 -36.86
N ILE A 221 -1.73 7.75 -38.06
CA ILE A 221 -2.62 7.44 -39.18
C ILE A 221 -2.12 6.20 -39.89
N SER A 222 -3.04 5.37 -40.38
CA SER A 222 -2.71 4.25 -41.24
C SER A 222 -3.30 4.42 -42.63
N TYR A 223 -2.58 3.95 -43.63
CA TYR A 223 -3.03 3.89 -45.01
C TYR A 223 -2.93 2.48 -45.53
N ASN A 224 -3.90 2.07 -46.32
CA ASN A 224 -3.74 0.91 -47.18
C ASN A 224 -3.15 1.31 -48.55
N PRO A 225 -2.79 0.33 -49.40
CA PRO A 225 -2.23 0.60 -50.72
C PRO A 225 -3.20 1.25 -51.72
N LYS A 226 -4.52 1.18 -51.47
CA LYS A 226 -5.54 1.85 -52.28
C LYS A 226 -5.80 3.30 -51.88
N GLY A 227 -5.07 3.81 -50.88
CA GLY A 227 -5.21 5.18 -50.39
C GLY A 227 -6.31 5.37 -49.36
N LYS A 228 -7.05 4.32 -48.98
CA LYS A 228 -7.95 4.40 -47.82
C LYS A 228 -7.11 4.63 -46.57
N LYS A 229 -7.64 5.42 -45.65
CA LYS A 229 -6.94 5.82 -44.43
C LYS A 229 -7.85 5.74 -43.21
N THR A 230 -7.25 5.54 -42.04
CA THR A 230 -7.95 5.74 -40.77
C THR A 230 -8.23 7.22 -40.55
N GLU A 231 -9.09 7.53 -39.59
CA GLU A 231 -9.00 8.83 -38.94
C GLU A 231 -7.65 8.95 -38.20
N VAL A 232 -7.26 10.19 -37.92
CA VAL A 232 -6.07 10.44 -37.09
C VAL A 232 -6.42 10.05 -35.67
N VAL A 233 -5.63 9.16 -35.08
CA VAL A 233 -5.74 8.80 -33.67
C VAL A 233 -4.68 9.57 -32.90
N THR A 234 -5.11 10.34 -31.90
CA THR A 234 -4.24 11.12 -31.03
C THR A 234 -4.04 10.37 -29.71
N LEU A 235 -2.79 10.07 -29.39
CA LEU A 235 -2.37 9.34 -28.20
C LEU A 235 -1.59 10.29 -27.30
N GLN A 236 -2.17 10.63 -26.15
CA GLN A 236 -1.51 11.50 -25.19
C GLN A 236 -0.80 10.67 -24.13
N TYR A 237 0.50 10.90 -23.98
CA TYR A 237 1.32 10.33 -22.92
C TYR A 237 1.86 11.45 -22.06
N ILE A 238 1.51 11.45 -20.78
CA ILE A 238 2.00 12.42 -19.80
C ILE A 238 2.98 11.68 -18.89
N ILE A 239 4.19 12.22 -18.73
CA ILE A 239 5.22 11.66 -17.86
C ILE A 239 5.33 12.50 -16.59
N ASP A 240 4.71 12.04 -15.50
CA ASP A 240 4.79 12.66 -14.18
C ASP A 240 5.97 12.10 -13.38
N SER A 241 7.14 12.67 -13.64
CA SER A 241 8.36 12.31 -12.90
C SER A 241 8.34 12.73 -11.43
N GLN A 242 7.46 13.65 -11.01
CA GLN A 242 7.42 14.12 -9.63
C GLN A 242 6.93 13.01 -8.70
N LEU A 243 5.80 12.38 -9.03
CA LEU A 243 5.26 11.28 -8.22
C LEU A 243 6.21 10.08 -8.14
N ASN A 244 6.97 9.80 -9.21
CA ASN A 244 8.02 8.78 -9.16
C ASN A 244 9.06 9.08 -8.08
N ASN A 245 9.56 10.32 -8.06
CA ASN A 245 10.57 10.74 -7.09
C ASN A 245 10.03 10.73 -5.65
N GLU A 246 8.78 11.13 -5.45
CA GLU A 246 8.12 11.08 -4.14
C GLU A 246 7.98 9.64 -3.64
N LEU A 247 7.57 8.72 -4.52
CA LEU A 247 7.44 7.30 -4.19
C LEU A 247 8.79 6.66 -3.89
N GLU A 248 9.85 6.97 -4.65
CA GLU A 248 11.21 6.50 -4.37
C GLU A 248 11.71 6.96 -3.00
N ARG A 249 11.52 8.25 -2.67
CA ARG A 249 11.88 8.78 -1.34
C ARG A 249 11.12 8.08 -0.22
N LEU A 250 9.83 7.83 -0.41
CA LEU A 250 9.00 7.14 0.58
C LEU A 250 9.46 5.69 0.79
N ILE A 251 9.84 4.99 -0.29
CA ILE A 251 10.43 3.64 -0.21
C ILE A 251 11.74 3.69 0.58
N ASP A 252 12.61 4.65 0.31
CA ASP A 252 13.90 4.79 1.00
C ASP A 252 13.74 5.11 2.49
N GLU A 253 12.87 6.07 2.84
CA GLU A 253 12.54 6.37 4.24
C GLU A 253 11.99 5.13 4.95
N SER A 254 11.05 4.44 4.31
CA SER A 254 10.41 3.25 4.85
C SER A 254 11.41 2.12 5.06
N GLN A 255 12.27 1.86 4.07
CA GLN A 255 13.30 0.83 4.15
C GLN A 255 14.32 1.16 5.23
N LYS A 256 14.77 2.41 5.30
CA LYS A 256 15.73 2.86 6.32
C LYS A 256 15.17 2.69 7.73
N LEU A 257 13.92 3.07 7.96
CA LEU A 257 13.26 2.86 9.25
C LEU A 257 13.10 1.37 9.54
N TYR A 258 12.63 0.60 8.56
CA TYR A 258 12.50 -0.85 8.68
C TYR A 258 13.83 -1.52 9.08
N ASP A 259 14.94 -1.18 8.43
CA ASP A 259 16.25 -1.78 8.71
C ASP A 259 16.81 -1.32 10.06
N GLY A 260 16.58 -0.07 10.43
CA GLY A 260 17.06 0.53 11.68
C GLY A 260 16.31 0.09 12.94
N THR A 261 15.08 -0.42 12.81
CA THR A 261 14.25 -0.83 13.96
C THR A 261 14.38 -2.32 14.25
N GLN A 262 14.65 -2.69 15.50
CA GLN A 262 14.69 -4.08 15.95
C GLN A 262 13.35 -4.52 16.56
N VAL A 263 13.08 -5.82 16.57
CA VAL A 263 11.92 -6.38 17.29
C VAL A 263 12.33 -6.65 18.73
N GLY A 264 11.55 -6.16 19.69
CA GLY A 264 11.84 -6.34 21.11
C GLY A 264 10.90 -5.55 22.00
N THR A 265 11.21 -5.51 23.29
CA THR A 265 10.39 -4.86 24.33
C THR A 265 10.99 -3.55 24.84
N GLU A 266 12.24 -3.25 24.49
CA GLU A 266 12.93 -2.01 24.89
C GLU A 266 12.48 -0.80 24.07
N PRO A 267 12.59 0.43 24.61
CA PRO A 267 12.36 1.67 23.86
C PRO A 267 13.19 1.74 22.56
N GLY A 268 12.55 2.21 21.49
CA GLY A 268 13.13 2.26 20.13
C GLY A 268 12.95 0.98 19.33
N ASN A 269 12.60 -0.14 19.96
CA ASN A 269 12.19 -1.36 19.26
C ASN A 269 10.72 -1.28 18.83
N CYS A 270 10.34 -2.08 17.84
CA CYS A 270 8.94 -2.31 17.51
C CYS A 270 8.43 -3.62 18.11
N VAL A 271 7.12 -3.68 18.36
CA VAL A 271 6.44 -4.90 18.84
C VAL A 271 6.47 -6.02 17.78
N ALA A 272 6.31 -7.27 18.24
CA ALA A 272 6.27 -8.44 17.38
C ALA A 272 5.21 -8.32 16.27
N GLY A 273 5.52 -8.86 15.09
CA GLY A 273 4.66 -8.81 13.89
C GLY A 273 4.70 -7.47 13.13
N ALA A 274 5.04 -6.34 13.77
CA ALA A 274 5.05 -5.03 13.13
C ALA A 274 5.96 -4.97 11.89
N LYS A 275 7.16 -5.56 11.98
CA LYS A 275 8.09 -5.62 10.82
C LYS A 275 7.52 -6.44 9.67
N GLU A 276 6.89 -7.58 9.94
CA GLU A 276 6.39 -8.45 8.87
C GLU A 276 5.32 -7.74 8.02
N GLU A 277 4.36 -7.10 8.68
CA GLU A 277 3.32 -6.30 8.02
C GLU A 277 3.90 -5.15 7.20
N PHE A 278 4.84 -4.40 7.79
CA PHE A 278 5.43 -3.23 7.12
C PHE A 278 6.33 -3.62 5.95
N GLY A 279 7.19 -4.64 6.14
CA GLY A 279 8.08 -5.16 5.12
C GLY A 279 7.34 -5.73 3.91
N LEU A 280 6.16 -6.33 4.11
CA LEU A 280 5.32 -6.81 3.01
C LEU A 280 4.88 -5.66 2.08
N VAL A 281 4.49 -4.52 2.66
CA VAL A 281 4.06 -3.35 1.87
C VAL A 281 5.26 -2.74 1.15
N ILE A 282 6.41 -2.58 1.81
CA ILE A 282 7.65 -2.09 1.18
C ILE A 282 8.00 -2.96 -0.03
N ARG A 283 8.02 -4.29 0.13
CA ARG A 283 8.33 -5.21 -0.97
C ARG A 283 7.35 -5.07 -2.13
N LYS A 284 6.04 -5.07 -1.87
CA LYS A 284 5.02 -4.90 -2.93
C LYS A 284 5.20 -3.58 -3.70
N THR A 285 5.57 -2.51 -2.99
CA THR A 285 5.84 -1.22 -3.63
C THR A 285 7.12 -1.27 -4.46
N LYS A 286 8.19 -1.93 -3.99
CA LYS A 286 9.41 -2.17 -4.78
C LYS A 286 9.14 -3.02 -6.02
N ASP A 287 8.38 -4.11 -5.89
CA ASP A 287 7.99 -4.98 -7.01
C ASP A 287 7.19 -4.18 -8.08
N LEU A 288 6.36 -3.22 -7.65
CA LEU A 288 5.69 -2.30 -8.59
C LEU A 288 6.69 -1.42 -9.33
N MET A 289 7.71 -0.91 -8.63
CA MET A 289 8.73 -0.04 -9.20
C MET A 289 9.63 -0.73 -10.24
N GLU A 290 9.65 -2.07 -10.28
CA GLU A 290 10.38 -2.85 -11.28
C GLU A 290 9.62 -3.04 -12.60
N LYS A 291 8.34 -2.62 -12.69
CA LYS A 291 7.55 -2.76 -13.93
C LYS A 291 8.03 -1.84 -15.06
N ASP A 292 7.94 -2.33 -16.30
CA ASP A 292 8.26 -1.61 -17.54
C ASP A 292 7.55 -0.26 -17.68
N PHE A 293 6.33 -0.18 -17.18
CA PHE A 293 5.56 1.06 -17.10
C PHE A 293 4.66 1.01 -15.87
N ILE A 294 4.45 2.20 -15.27
CA ILE A 294 3.63 2.37 -14.08
C ILE A 294 2.70 3.54 -14.36
N THR A 295 1.39 3.27 -14.34
CA THR A 295 0.38 4.33 -14.47
C THR A 295 0.34 5.16 -13.20
N TYR A 296 -0.13 6.40 -13.32
CA TYR A 296 -0.33 7.29 -12.18
C TYR A 296 -1.18 6.64 -11.07
N ASP A 297 -2.31 6.02 -11.43
CA ASP A 297 -3.22 5.37 -10.47
C ASP A 297 -2.56 4.22 -9.69
N MET A 298 -1.69 3.45 -10.36
CA MET A 298 -0.93 2.40 -9.68
C MET A 298 0.07 2.99 -8.69
N ALA A 299 0.77 4.05 -9.10
CA ALA A 299 1.77 4.72 -8.27
C ALA A 299 1.14 5.39 -7.04
N ILE A 300 0.08 6.18 -7.22
CA ILE A 300 -0.58 6.87 -6.10
C ILE A 300 -1.21 5.88 -5.12
N GLY A 301 -1.83 4.81 -5.62
CA GLY A 301 -2.37 3.77 -4.76
C GLY A 301 -1.29 3.01 -3.98
N ALA A 302 -0.07 2.90 -4.49
CA ALA A 302 1.07 2.33 -3.77
C ALA A 302 1.66 3.31 -2.77
N TYR A 303 1.73 4.60 -3.13
CA TYR A 303 2.15 5.69 -2.25
C TYR A 303 1.27 5.75 -0.99
N ASP A 304 -0.06 5.80 -1.15
CA ASP A 304 -1.00 5.88 -0.02
C ASP A 304 -0.87 4.67 0.91
N LYS A 305 -0.75 3.47 0.33
CA LYS A 305 -0.58 2.23 1.11
C LYS A 305 0.72 2.23 1.89
N LEU A 306 1.83 2.61 1.27
CA LEU A 306 3.12 2.64 1.93
C LEU A 306 3.19 3.74 2.99
N SER A 307 2.64 4.92 2.70
CA SER A 307 2.57 6.05 3.63
C SER A 307 1.77 5.70 4.89
N ASN A 308 0.60 5.09 4.71
CA ASN A 308 -0.20 4.60 5.83
C ASN A 308 0.51 3.48 6.62
N ALA A 309 1.17 2.56 5.93
CA ALA A 309 1.94 1.49 6.57
C ALA A 309 3.12 2.05 7.38
N LEU A 310 3.82 3.06 6.85
CA LEU A 310 4.90 3.78 7.53
C LEU A 310 4.39 4.48 8.79
N HIS A 311 3.26 5.19 8.70
CA HIS A 311 2.63 5.83 9.85
C HIS A 311 2.28 4.80 10.93
N ASN A 312 1.59 3.72 10.55
CA ASN A 312 1.22 2.65 11.49
C ASN A 312 2.43 1.96 12.09
N PHE A 313 3.50 1.75 11.32
CA PHE A 313 4.73 1.15 11.82
C PHE A 313 5.39 2.05 12.87
N LYS A 314 5.46 3.37 12.64
CA LYS A 314 5.94 4.35 13.63
C LYS A 314 5.14 4.28 14.94
N GLN A 315 3.82 4.10 14.87
CA GLN A 315 2.98 3.94 16.07
C GLN A 315 3.25 2.64 16.84
N LYS A 316 3.80 1.62 16.18
CA LYS A 316 4.18 0.34 16.79
C LYS A 316 5.61 0.33 17.35
N ILE A 317 6.33 1.45 17.28
CA ILE A 317 7.63 1.65 17.94
C ILE A 317 7.40 2.09 19.38
N ILE A 318 8.05 1.38 20.30
CA ILE A 318 7.97 1.61 21.75
C ILE A 318 8.69 2.91 22.08
N GLU A 319 7.97 3.84 22.70
CA GLU A 319 8.55 5.09 23.20
C GLU A 319 8.99 4.96 24.66
N PRO A 320 10.03 5.69 25.07
CA PRO A 320 10.42 5.76 26.47
C PRO A 320 9.30 6.42 27.28
N THR A 321 8.95 5.81 28.42
CA THR A 321 7.89 6.27 29.33
C THR A 321 8.32 6.13 30.78
N ASP A 322 7.90 7.07 31.64
CA ASP A 322 8.08 6.95 33.09
C ASP A 322 6.89 6.19 33.68
N ARG A 323 7.19 5.01 34.23
CA ARG A 323 6.21 4.06 34.78
C ARG A 323 6.32 3.89 36.29
N VAL A 324 7.27 4.57 36.93
CA VAL A 324 7.59 4.36 38.35
C VAL A 324 6.42 4.78 39.24
N TRP A 325 5.84 5.95 38.97
CA TRP A 325 4.70 6.46 39.72
C TRP A 325 3.48 5.54 39.63
N LEU A 326 3.13 5.08 38.42
CA LEU A 326 2.02 4.16 38.23
C LEU A 326 2.24 2.84 38.98
N SER A 327 3.45 2.28 38.92
CA SER A 327 3.80 1.07 39.67
C SER A 327 3.63 1.27 41.18
N ASN A 328 4.12 2.38 41.72
CA ASN A 328 4.02 2.68 43.15
C ASN A 328 2.56 2.82 43.62
N GLU A 329 1.71 3.49 42.83
CA GLU A 329 0.28 3.62 43.19
C GLU A 329 -0.49 2.30 43.08
N ILE A 330 -0.12 1.44 42.12
CA ILE A 330 -0.66 0.06 42.04
C ILE A 330 -0.30 -0.71 43.30
N ASP A 331 0.95 -0.64 43.76
CA ASP A 331 1.40 -1.35 44.95
C ASP A 331 0.66 -0.87 46.21
N LYS A 332 0.47 0.46 46.35
CA LYS A 332 -0.35 1.04 47.44
C LYS A 332 -1.80 0.55 47.39
N ALA A 333 -2.43 0.56 46.22
CA ALA A 333 -3.80 0.09 46.05
C ALA A 333 -3.95 -1.40 46.40
N LYS A 334 -2.99 -2.24 46.00
CA LYS A 334 -2.95 -3.65 46.36
C LYS A 334 -2.75 -3.89 47.85
N GLU A 335 -1.88 -3.10 48.50
CA GLU A 335 -1.70 -3.17 49.95
C GLU A 335 -3.00 -2.86 50.68
N LEU A 336 -3.70 -1.78 50.29
CA LEU A 336 -5.03 -1.44 50.81
C LEU A 336 -6.03 -2.58 50.60
N LEU A 337 -6.11 -3.15 49.40
CA LEU A 337 -7.01 -4.28 49.10
C LEU A 337 -6.69 -5.53 49.93
N SER A 338 -5.42 -5.79 50.23
CA SER A 338 -5.00 -6.96 50.98
C SER A 338 -5.35 -6.85 52.47
N THR A 339 -5.31 -5.64 53.02
CA THR A 339 -5.52 -5.36 54.45
C THR A 339 -6.96 -4.99 54.78
N ALA A 340 -7.71 -4.45 53.82
CA ALA A 340 -9.09 -4.03 54.04
C ALA A 340 -10.06 -5.21 54.21
N VAL A 341 -10.95 -5.06 55.19
CA VAL A 341 -12.09 -5.96 55.43
C VAL A 341 -13.36 -5.21 55.10
N GLU A 342 -14.23 -5.79 54.27
CA GLU A 342 -15.57 -5.25 54.05
C GLU A 342 -16.54 -5.77 55.12
N GLY A 343 -17.44 -4.90 55.58
CA GLY A 343 -18.47 -5.25 56.54
C GLY A 343 -19.21 -4.04 57.07
N SER A 344 -19.59 -4.07 58.35
CA SER A 344 -20.41 -3.04 59.00
C SER A 344 -19.79 -2.48 60.29
N GLU A 345 -18.59 -2.91 60.68
CA GLU A 345 -17.93 -2.46 61.91
C GLU A 345 -17.02 -1.24 61.67
N VAL A 346 -16.74 -0.48 62.73
CA VAL A 346 -15.81 0.66 62.67
C VAL A 346 -14.44 0.20 62.17
N GLY A 347 -13.90 0.93 61.19
CA GLY A 347 -12.62 0.64 60.57
C GLY A 347 -12.69 -0.34 59.40
N GLN A 348 -13.81 -1.05 59.19
CA GLN A 348 -14.08 -1.83 57.98
C GLN A 348 -14.50 -0.92 56.83
N TYR A 349 -14.61 -1.47 55.63
CA TYR A 349 -15.04 -0.75 54.43
C TYR A 349 -16.46 -1.17 54.02
N ARG A 350 -17.20 -0.25 53.41
CA ARG A 350 -18.54 -0.55 52.89
C ARG A 350 -18.47 -1.62 51.79
N SER A 351 -19.47 -2.50 51.76
CA SER A 351 -19.59 -3.58 50.76
C SER A 351 -19.45 -3.04 49.33
N GLY A 352 -18.60 -3.68 48.52
CA GLY A 352 -18.34 -3.31 47.12
C GLY A 352 -17.19 -2.31 46.92
N ALA A 353 -16.66 -1.69 47.98
CA ALA A 353 -15.52 -0.78 47.88
C ALA A 353 -14.27 -1.48 47.33
N LYS A 354 -13.98 -2.71 47.78
CA LYS A 354 -12.83 -3.51 47.30
C LYS A 354 -12.98 -3.86 45.82
N ALA A 355 -14.20 -4.23 45.40
CA ALA A 355 -14.47 -4.55 44.00
C ALA A 355 -14.24 -3.33 43.09
N ALA A 356 -14.69 -2.15 43.51
CA ALA A 356 -14.49 -0.91 42.75
C ALA A 356 -12.99 -0.54 42.62
N LEU A 357 -12.22 -0.62 43.71
CA LEU A 357 -10.78 -0.34 43.65
C LEU A 357 -10.02 -1.41 42.83
N GLN A 358 -10.38 -2.69 42.97
CA GLN A 358 -9.75 -3.78 42.21
C GLN A 358 -9.92 -3.61 40.70
N GLU A 359 -11.07 -3.11 40.23
CA GLU A 359 -11.28 -2.85 38.80
C GLU A 359 -10.29 -1.81 38.26
N VAL A 360 -10.07 -0.72 39.01
CA VAL A 360 -9.10 0.31 38.61
C VAL A 360 -7.67 -0.23 38.67
N VAL A 361 -7.34 -1.08 39.65
CA VAL A 361 -6.04 -1.77 39.71
C VAL A 361 -5.81 -2.63 38.47
N ASN A 362 -6.81 -3.41 38.02
CA ASN A 362 -6.68 -4.24 36.82
C ASN A 362 -6.39 -3.39 35.58
N GLN A 363 -7.06 -2.24 35.44
CA GLN A 363 -6.84 -1.29 34.34
C GLN A 363 -5.45 -0.65 34.40
N ALA A 364 -4.99 -0.31 35.61
CA ALA A 364 -3.67 0.24 35.85
C ALA A 364 -2.56 -0.77 35.51
N GLU A 365 -2.71 -2.04 35.91
CA GLU A 365 -1.78 -3.12 35.57
C GLU A 365 -1.73 -3.39 34.07
N TYR A 366 -2.88 -3.37 33.39
CA TYR A 366 -2.94 -3.50 31.93
C TYR A 366 -2.18 -2.36 31.24
N THR A 367 -2.38 -1.12 31.69
CA THR A 367 -1.67 0.05 31.16
C THR A 367 -0.17 -0.03 31.43
N LEU A 368 0.22 -0.46 32.63
CA LEU A 368 1.61 -0.65 33.02
C LEU A 368 2.32 -1.71 32.16
N ALA A 369 1.62 -2.79 31.80
CA ALA A 369 2.16 -3.86 30.95
C ALA A 369 2.15 -3.53 29.45
N ASN A 370 1.30 -2.58 29.02
CA ASN A 370 1.20 -2.20 27.61
C ASN A 370 2.45 -1.44 27.15
N LEU A 371 3.27 -2.11 26.33
CA LEU A 371 4.49 -1.57 25.74
C LEU A 371 4.25 -0.36 24.81
N LEU A 372 3.05 -0.23 24.25
CA LEU A 372 2.68 0.88 23.37
C LEU A 372 1.94 2.02 24.09
N ALA A 373 1.71 1.90 25.40
CA ALA A 373 1.12 2.99 26.18
C ALA A 373 2.00 4.24 26.10
N ARG A 374 1.39 5.37 25.78
CA ARG A 374 2.04 6.69 25.70
C ARG A 374 2.06 7.36 27.07
N GLN A 375 2.96 8.32 27.25
CA GLN A 375 3.13 9.00 28.55
C GLN A 375 1.83 9.63 29.06
N ASN A 376 1.06 10.27 28.18
CA ASN A 376 -0.23 10.86 28.54
C ASN A 376 -1.27 9.82 29.00
N GLU A 377 -1.24 8.60 28.46
CA GLU A 377 -2.12 7.51 28.89
C GLU A 377 -1.70 7.00 30.28
N ILE A 378 -0.39 6.91 30.52
CA ILE A 378 0.17 6.54 31.83
C ILE A 378 -0.18 7.60 32.87
N ASP A 379 0.02 8.88 32.57
CA ASP A 379 -0.29 10.00 33.48
C ASP A 379 -1.79 10.05 33.82
N ALA A 380 -2.65 9.82 32.83
CA ALA A 380 -4.09 9.72 33.05
C ALA A 380 -4.44 8.54 33.97
N MET A 381 -3.77 7.39 33.80
CA MET A 381 -3.97 6.23 34.66
C MET A 381 -3.48 6.46 36.08
N VAL A 382 -2.36 7.16 36.26
CA VAL A 382 -1.87 7.59 37.60
C VAL A 382 -2.93 8.41 38.31
N LYS A 383 -3.52 9.39 37.63
CA LYS A 383 -4.61 10.19 38.21
C LYS A 383 -5.81 9.30 38.60
N ASN A 384 -6.25 8.44 37.69
CA ASN A 384 -7.41 7.58 37.94
C ASN A 384 -7.22 6.65 39.14
N ILE A 385 -6.03 6.07 39.33
CA ILE A 385 -5.78 5.19 40.48
C ILE A 385 -5.69 5.98 41.79
N ILE A 386 -5.14 7.19 41.78
CA ILE A 386 -5.14 8.09 42.95
C ILE A 386 -6.57 8.42 43.36
N ASP A 387 -7.41 8.87 42.41
CA ASP A 387 -8.81 9.19 42.66
C ASP A 387 -9.58 7.96 43.18
N ALA A 388 -9.26 6.76 42.68
CA ALA A 388 -9.85 5.51 43.16
C ALA A 388 -9.42 5.13 44.58
N ILE A 389 -8.15 5.34 44.94
CA ILE A 389 -7.63 5.15 46.30
C ILE A 389 -8.32 6.12 47.27
N GLU A 390 -8.47 7.38 46.89
CA GLU A 390 -9.18 8.39 47.70
C GLU A 390 -10.65 7.99 47.91
N SER A 391 -11.33 7.60 46.84
CA SER A 391 -12.71 7.11 46.91
C SER A 391 -12.83 5.87 47.80
N PHE A 392 -11.90 4.92 47.68
CA PHE A 392 -11.86 3.73 48.52
C PHE A 392 -11.73 4.08 50.00
N ASN A 393 -10.80 4.97 50.34
CA ASN A 393 -10.60 5.43 51.72
C ASN A 393 -11.82 6.16 52.29
N ALA A 394 -12.53 6.93 51.46
CA ALA A 394 -13.79 7.57 51.85
C ALA A 394 -14.93 6.56 52.15
N LYS A 395 -14.82 5.30 51.71
CA LYS A 395 -15.77 4.23 52.05
C LYS A 395 -15.46 3.52 53.38
N ARG A 396 -14.45 3.96 54.13
CA ARG A 396 -14.14 3.41 55.46
C ARG A 396 -15.22 3.81 56.47
N ILE A 397 -15.73 2.83 57.21
CA ILE A 397 -16.78 2.99 58.21
C ILE A 397 -16.18 3.63 59.46
N THR A 398 -16.79 4.72 59.91
CA THR A 398 -16.38 5.49 61.09
C THR A 398 -17.29 5.20 62.29
N GLU A 399 -16.93 5.68 63.46
CA GLU A 399 -17.73 5.50 64.68
C GLU A 399 -19.14 6.11 64.56
N ILE A 400 -19.22 7.32 64.00
CA ILE A 400 -20.48 8.00 63.74
C ILE A 400 -21.39 7.19 62.79
N ASP A 401 -20.82 6.47 61.82
CA ASP A 401 -21.61 5.60 60.93
C ASP A 401 -22.32 4.48 61.69
N VAL A 402 -21.61 3.83 62.63
CA VAL A 402 -22.15 2.72 63.41
C VAL A 402 -23.18 3.20 64.42
N ILE A 403 -22.93 4.31 65.12
CA ILE A 403 -23.84 4.85 66.12
C ILE A 403 -25.17 5.26 65.48
N ILE A 404 -25.13 5.89 64.31
CA ILE A 404 -26.34 6.32 63.58
C ILE A 404 -27.18 5.11 63.16
N ALA A 405 -26.54 4.03 62.69
CA ALA A 405 -27.25 2.80 62.38
C ALA A 405 -27.93 2.19 63.63
N GLN A 406 -27.29 2.27 64.80
CA GLN A 406 -27.85 1.76 66.06
C GLN A 406 -28.98 2.60 66.64
N THR A 407 -28.98 3.93 66.40
CA THR A 407 -30.05 4.81 66.90
C THR A 407 -31.33 4.75 66.08
N GLY A 408 -31.31 4.09 64.92
CA GLY A 408 -32.44 4.07 63.99
C GLY A 408 -32.64 5.40 63.28
N ALA A 409 -31.62 6.27 63.27
CA ALA A 409 -31.61 7.49 62.48
C ALA A 409 -31.85 7.17 61.00
N LYS A 410 -32.72 7.94 60.38
CA LYS A 410 -32.97 7.89 58.95
C LYS A 410 -31.86 8.59 58.19
N ILE A 411 -31.66 8.11 56.97
CA ILE A 411 -30.69 8.66 56.02
C ILE A 411 -31.48 9.04 54.78
N GLY A 412 -31.38 10.32 54.40
CA GLY A 412 -31.92 10.85 53.14
C GLY A 412 -30.80 11.41 52.25
N PRO A 413 -31.12 11.87 51.03
CA PRO A 413 -30.12 12.43 50.10
C PRO A 413 -29.25 13.56 50.66
N VAL A 414 -29.74 14.31 51.65
CA VAL A 414 -28.92 15.16 52.54
C VAL A 414 -29.13 14.69 53.97
N THR A 415 -28.05 14.28 54.63
CA THR A 415 -28.06 13.89 56.05
C THR A 415 -26.87 14.52 56.76
N VAL A 416 -27.09 15.17 57.89
CA VAL A 416 -26.05 15.75 58.73
C VAL A 416 -26.18 15.17 60.13
N SER A 417 -25.08 14.69 60.68
CA SER A 417 -25.08 14.02 61.97
C SER A 417 -23.95 14.52 62.84
N LEU A 418 -24.19 14.65 64.14
CA LEU A 418 -23.24 15.16 65.14
C LEU A 418 -23.02 14.09 66.20
N LEU A 419 -21.77 13.79 66.54
CA LEU A 419 -21.35 12.85 67.58
C LEU A 419 -20.42 13.54 68.58
N TRP A 420 -20.58 13.24 69.87
CA TRP A 420 -19.67 13.64 70.94
C TRP A 420 -19.64 12.61 72.07
N HIS A 421 -18.73 12.78 73.04
CA HIS A 421 -18.44 11.78 74.09
C HIS A 421 -18.53 12.34 75.52
N THR A 422 -19.34 13.37 75.72
CA THR A 422 -19.54 14.01 77.03
C THR A 422 -21.03 14.14 77.35
N ASN A 423 -21.34 14.45 78.61
CA ASN A 423 -22.71 14.73 79.03
C ASN A 423 -23.19 16.15 78.65
N ASP A 424 -22.43 16.88 77.82
CA ASP A 424 -22.81 18.22 77.35
C ASP A 424 -24.02 18.13 76.41
N ASP A 425 -24.90 19.14 76.45
CA ASP A 425 -26.00 19.27 75.49
C ASP A 425 -25.50 20.08 74.30
N ILE A 426 -25.35 19.43 73.15
CA ILE A 426 -24.76 20.03 71.96
C ILE A 426 -25.76 19.86 70.81
N ASP A 427 -26.34 20.97 70.37
CA ASP A 427 -27.35 20.98 69.33
C ASP A 427 -26.71 21.07 67.93
N LEU A 428 -27.24 20.29 67.00
CA LEU A 428 -27.01 20.41 65.57
C LEU A 428 -28.01 21.40 64.95
N HIS A 429 -27.49 22.33 64.17
CA HIS A 429 -28.26 23.34 63.46
C HIS A 429 -27.92 23.26 61.97
N VAL A 430 -28.90 22.93 61.12
CA VAL A 430 -28.69 22.90 59.67
C VAL A 430 -29.66 23.86 59.01
N THR A 431 -29.11 24.91 58.38
CA THR A 431 -29.87 25.88 57.59
C THR A 431 -29.95 25.41 56.15
N SER A 432 -31.16 25.31 55.61
CA SER A 432 -31.41 24.93 54.22
C SER A 432 -31.22 26.12 53.25
N PRO A 433 -31.13 25.88 51.94
CA PRO A 433 -31.11 26.92 50.91
C PRO A 433 -32.32 27.86 50.95
N LEU A 434 -33.45 27.41 51.50
CA LEU A 434 -34.65 28.21 51.64
C LEU A 434 -34.63 29.11 52.89
N GLY A 435 -33.59 29.02 53.73
CA GLY A 435 -33.37 29.88 54.89
C GLY A 435 -33.92 29.35 56.22
N ASP A 436 -34.71 28.27 56.22
CA ASP A 436 -35.13 27.58 57.44
C ASP A 436 -34.00 26.78 58.07
N THR A 437 -33.97 26.76 59.39
CA THR A 437 -32.97 26.01 60.17
C THR A 437 -33.66 24.90 60.97
N VAL A 438 -33.22 23.66 60.76
CA VAL A 438 -33.62 22.51 61.57
C VAL A 438 -32.68 22.43 62.79
N HIS A 439 -33.25 22.32 63.98
CA HIS A 439 -32.54 22.13 65.26
C HIS A 439 -33.54 21.69 66.34
N TYR A 440 -33.12 21.48 67.59
CA TYR A 440 -33.99 21.04 68.70
C TYR A 440 -35.32 21.80 68.82
N GLY A 441 -35.28 23.14 68.73
CA GLY A 441 -36.46 24.01 68.83
C GLY A 441 -37.34 24.03 67.58
N ASN A 442 -36.84 23.53 66.44
CA ASN A 442 -37.55 23.44 65.17
C ASN A 442 -37.21 22.11 64.47
N LYS A 443 -37.77 21.01 64.99
CA LYS A 443 -37.43 19.63 64.56
C LYS A 443 -37.94 19.28 63.16
N TYR A 444 -38.87 20.05 62.61
CA TYR A 444 -39.45 19.84 61.28
C TYR A 444 -39.49 21.18 60.55
N SER A 445 -38.85 21.25 59.40
CA SER A 445 -38.74 22.46 58.61
C SER A 445 -39.60 22.40 57.35
N TYR A 446 -40.02 23.55 56.81
CA TYR A 446 -40.89 23.57 55.63
C TYR A 446 -40.14 23.15 54.35
N SER A 447 -38.81 23.21 54.35
CA SER A 447 -37.95 22.62 53.32
C SER A 447 -37.94 21.09 53.35
N GLY A 448 -38.61 20.45 54.32
CA GLY A 448 -38.72 19.00 54.45
C GLY A 448 -37.65 18.34 55.31
N GLY A 449 -36.83 19.14 56.01
CA GLY A 449 -35.79 18.64 56.90
C GLY A 449 -36.32 18.24 58.26
N GLN A 450 -35.81 17.14 58.82
CA GLN A 450 -36.25 16.59 60.09
C GLN A 450 -35.06 16.25 61.00
N LEU A 451 -35.11 16.71 62.25
CA LEU A 451 -34.27 16.19 63.35
C LEU A 451 -34.96 14.96 63.94
N ASP A 452 -34.43 13.78 63.67
CA ASP A 452 -35.06 12.51 64.03
C ASP A 452 -34.36 11.76 65.17
N VAL A 453 -33.07 12.05 65.39
CA VAL A 453 -32.34 11.64 66.58
C VAL A 453 -31.79 12.87 67.27
N ASP A 454 -32.12 12.98 68.55
CA ASP A 454 -31.79 14.09 69.43
C ASP A 454 -31.48 13.45 70.79
N ARG A 455 -30.18 13.33 71.09
CA ARG A 455 -29.68 12.67 72.30
C ARG A 455 -29.14 13.74 73.23
N GLN A 456 -29.33 13.52 74.53
CA GLN A 456 -28.94 14.41 75.63
C GLN A 456 -29.93 15.55 75.96
N ALA A 457 -31.05 15.65 75.24
CA ALA A 457 -32.16 16.55 75.56
C ALA A 457 -32.91 16.22 76.87
N ASP A 458 -32.86 14.96 77.35
CA ASP A 458 -33.47 14.54 78.62
C ASP A 458 -32.44 14.55 79.76
N SER A 459 -32.75 15.29 80.84
CA SER A 459 -31.86 15.48 81.99
C SER A 459 -31.75 14.25 82.92
N PHE A 460 -32.53 13.20 82.66
CA PHE A 460 -32.62 12.03 83.55
C PHE A 460 -32.01 10.75 82.97
N SER A 461 -31.61 10.73 81.70
CA SER A 461 -31.08 9.53 81.03
C SER A 461 -29.95 9.84 80.03
N PHE A 462 -28.75 10.10 80.56
CA PHE A 462 -27.57 10.40 79.74
C PHE A 462 -26.99 9.15 79.07
N VAL A 463 -26.57 9.29 77.81
CA VAL A 463 -25.85 8.25 77.06
C VAL A 463 -24.38 8.63 76.90
N SER A 464 -23.48 7.65 76.83
CA SER A 464 -22.03 7.88 76.76
C SER A 464 -21.54 8.33 75.37
N THR A 465 -22.34 8.13 74.33
CA THR A 465 -22.05 8.48 72.94
C THR A 465 -23.29 9.12 72.30
N PRO A 466 -23.68 10.33 72.74
CA PRO A 466 -24.82 11.04 72.17
C PRO A 466 -24.60 11.37 70.70
N VAL A 467 -25.69 11.31 69.93
CA VAL A 467 -25.71 11.66 68.51
C VAL A 467 -26.94 12.52 68.22
N GLU A 468 -26.79 13.50 67.34
CA GLU A 468 -27.91 14.14 66.66
C GLU A 468 -27.90 13.83 65.17
N ASN A 469 -29.08 13.73 64.56
CA ASN A 469 -29.22 13.47 63.15
C ASN A 469 -30.34 14.30 62.54
N ILE A 470 -29.99 15.05 61.49
CA ILE A 470 -30.92 15.81 60.67
C ILE A 470 -30.84 15.28 59.24
N TYR A 471 -31.98 15.00 58.63
CA TYR A 471 -32.03 14.50 57.26
C TYR A 471 -33.17 15.14 56.44
N TRP A 472 -33.03 15.11 55.12
CA TRP A 472 -34.06 15.46 54.15
C TRP A 472 -34.29 14.28 53.21
N ASP A 473 -35.54 13.82 53.05
CA ASP A 473 -35.93 12.85 52.01
C ASP A 473 -35.97 13.48 50.61
N ASN A 474 -36.39 14.74 50.53
CA ASN A 474 -36.46 15.53 49.29
C ASN A 474 -35.80 16.90 49.50
N PRO A 475 -34.45 16.97 49.53
CA PRO A 475 -33.77 18.22 49.85
C PRO A 475 -33.90 19.26 48.72
N PRO A 476 -34.19 20.54 49.03
CA PRO A 476 -34.07 21.62 48.06
C PRO A 476 -32.63 21.77 47.55
N ARG A 477 -32.47 22.14 46.28
CA ARG A 477 -31.15 22.43 45.70
C ARG A 477 -30.59 23.75 46.22
N GLY A 478 -29.28 23.81 46.40
CA GLY A 478 -28.53 25.01 46.76
C GLY A 478 -27.68 24.87 48.02
N THR A 479 -27.31 26.00 48.62
CA THR A 479 -26.37 26.05 49.74
C THR A 479 -27.00 25.69 51.08
N TYR A 480 -26.45 24.68 51.74
CA TYR A 480 -26.72 24.34 53.13
C TYR A 480 -25.62 24.90 54.04
N THR A 481 -25.98 25.28 55.26
CA THR A 481 -25.01 25.67 56.30
C THR A 481 -25.17 24.80 57.53
N VAL A 482 -24.07 24.15 57.95
CA VAL A 482 -24.03 23.31 59.14
C VAL A 482 -23.38 24.07 60.28
N ARG A 483 -24.07 24.14 61.42
CA ARG A 483 -23.57 24.73 62.66
C ARG A 483 -23.81 23.79 63.82
N VAL A 484 -22.98 23.94 64.84
CA VAL A 484 -23.09 23.20 66.11
C VAL A 484 -23.11 24.20 67.24
N ASN A 485 -24.04 24.04 68.18
CA ASN A 485 -24.26 24.95 69.29
C ASN A 485 -24.08 24.23 70.63
N MET A 486 -23.18 24.75 71.48
CA MET A 486 -23.06 24.31 72.86
C MET A 486 -24.22 24.90 73.67
N TYR A 487 -25.30 24.14 73.85
CA TYR A 487 -26.51 24.59 74.54
C TYR A 487 -26.35 24.56 76.05
N THR A 488 -25.94 23.41 76.60
CA THR A 488 -25.68 23.26 78.04
C THR A 488 -24.33 22.58 78.27
N LYS A 489 -23.36 23.37 78.70
CA LYS A 489 -22.03 22.90 79.09
C LYS A 489 -22.07 22.30 80.51
N ARG A 490 -21.69 21.03 80.64
CA ARG A 490 -21.62 20.23 81.87
C ARG A 490 -20.23 19.68 82.14
N SER A 491 -19.37 19.52 81.12
CA SER A 491 -17.98 19.08 81.27
C SER A 491 -17.00 20.26 81.32
N THR A 492 -15.78 20.02 81.80
CA THR A 492 -14.69 21.02 81.84
C THR A 492 -13.85 20.97 80.57
N GLY A 493 -13.48 22.13 80.01
CA GLY A 493 -12.63 22.23 78.81
C GLY A 493 -13.41 22.19 77.48
N SER A 494 -12.69 22.18 76.36
CA SER A 494 -13.29 21.99 75.03
C SER A 494 -13.79 20.55 74.85
N VAL A 495 -14.85 20.39 74.06
CA VAL A 495 -15.43 19.08 73.73
C VAL A 495 -15.04 18.73 72.30
N PRO A 496 -14.32 17.63 72.08
CA PRO A 496 -14.17 17.06 70.75
C PRO A 496 -15.52 16.61 70.21
N ILE A 497 -15.85 17.06 69.00
CA ILE A 497 -17.06 16.68 68.28
C ILE A 497 -16.70 16.17 66.88
N GLN A 498 -17.54 15.30 66.36
CA GLN A 498 -17.47 14.81 65.00
C GLN A 498 -18.78 15.12 64.28
N VAL A 499 -18.70 15.76 63.12
CA VAL A 499 -19.87 16.06 62.28
C VAL A 499 -19.70 15.35 60.95
N ARG A 500 -20.67 14.53 60.57
CA ARG A 500 -20.73 13.85 59.28
C ARG A 500 -21.78 14.51 58.41
N VAL A 501 -21.39 14.95 57.22
CA VAL A 501 -22.29 15.40 56.16
C VAL A 501 -22.35 14.33 55.09
N MET A 502 -23.54 13.86 54.76
CA MET A 502 -23.78 12.87 53.71
C MET A 502 -24.64 13.47 52.61
N ILE A 503 -24.13 13.42 51.38
CA ILE A 503 -24.81 13.88 50.16
C ILE A 503 -24.88 12.70 49.20
N ASN A 504 -26.07 12.25 48.82
CA ASN A 504 -26.28 11.14 47.88
C ASN A 504 -25.41 9.89 48.16
N ASN A 505 -25.29 9.48 49.43
CA ASN A 505 -24.46 8.37 49.92
C ASN A 505 -22.93 8.57 49.88
N GLU A 506 -22.45 9.79 49.65
CA GLU A 506 -21.06 10.18 49.87
C GLU A 506 -20.97 10.96 51.18
N ALA A 507 -20.05 10.55 52.06
CA ALA A 507 -19.93 11.12 53.39
C ALA A 507 -18.58 11.84 53.55
N GLU A 508 -18.64 13.02 54.15
CA GLU A 508 -17.49 13.78 54.61
C GLU A 508 -17.59 13.95 56.14
N VAL A 509 -16.45 13.85 56.83
CA VAL A 509 -16.40 13.88 58.30
C VAL A 509 -15.49 15.02 58.76
N TYR A 510 -16.03 15.88 59.61
CA TYR A 510 -15.37 17.04 60.21
C TYR A 510 -15.11 16.76 61.69
N ASN A 511 -13.85 16.84 62.12
CA ASN A 511 -13.47 16.71 63.54
C ASN A 511 -13.13 18.10 64.06
N LEU A 512 -13.82 18.54 65.11
CA LEU A 512 -13.74 19.90 65.65
C LEU A 512 -13.73 19.86 67.19
N GLU A 513 -13.47 21.00 67.80
CA GLU A 513 -13.65 21.21 69.24
C GLU A 513 -14.60 22.37 69.51
N ILE A 514 -15.47 22.24 70.50
CA ILE A 514 -16.40 23.29 70.92
C ILE A 514 -16.35 23.49 72.43
N SER A 515 -16.22 24.74 72.88
CA SER A 515 -16.21 25.08 74.31
C SER A 515 -17.45 25.85 74.76
N SER A 516 -18.02 26.67 73.87
CA SER A 516 -19.16 27.55 74.17
C SER A 516 -19.74 28.15 72.88
N GLY A 517 -21.02 28.53 72.90
CA GLY A 517 -21.66 29.23 71.78
C GLY A 517 -21.85 28.36 70.54
N THR A 518 -22.01 29.01 69.38
CA THR A 518 -22.25 28.34 68.10
C THR A 518 -21.04 28.46 67.18
N ILE A 519 -20.64 27.36 66.57
CA ILE A 519 -19.61 27.32 65.52
C ILE A 519 -20.21 26.88 64.19
N THR A 520 -19.70 27.45 63.09
CA THR A 520 -20.01 26.95 61.75
C THR A 520 -19.03 25.83 61.41
N VAL A 521 -19.57 24.67 61.04
CA VAL A 521 -18.79 23.48 60.65
C VAL A 521 -18.37 23.62 59.19
N CYS A 522 -19.36 23.76 58.30
CA CYS A 522 -19.14 23.87 56.87
C CYS A 522 -20.37 24.47 56.17
N THR A 523 -20.18 24.77 54.88
CA THR A 523 -21.25 25.04 53.91
C THR A 523 -21.05 24.11 52.72
N PHE A 524 -22.13 23.53 52.20
CA PHE A 524 -22.07 22.63 51.05
C PHE A 524 -23.23 22.87 50.09
N GLU A 525 -23.05 22.46 48.83
CA GLU A 525 -24.09 22.50 47.81
C GLU A 525 -24.73 21.11 47.63
N TYR A 526 -26.05 21.07 47.46
CA TYR A 526 -26.79 19.88 47.06
C TYR A 526 -27.50 20.08 45.72
#